data_AF-A0A7Y5TQF5-F1
#
_entry.id   AF-A0A7Y5TQF5-F1
#
_cell.length_a   1.000
_cell.length_b   1.000
_cell.length_c   1.000
_cell.angle_alpha   90.00
_cell.angle_beta   90.00
_cell.angle_gamma   90.00
#
_symmetry.space_group_name_H-M   'P 1'
#
loop_
_entity.id
_entity.type
_entity.pdbx_description
1 polymer ?
#
loop_
_entity_poly.entity_id
_entity_poly.type
_entity_poly.pdbx_seq_one_letter_code
_entity_poly.pdbx_strand_id
1 'polypeptide(L)'
;MCQPTPFSSLLTSMAVLEGLAIGAISFLYNARYHGLPLQAAAATFAVTAVCFFLFAIDRIEVTETFAEKVAIGMIGLLALYLIEWGLRLAGVPFGTAMDQGVFGFVVNAVAIGLAISCLFVDFAEIESARKSKLSAKTEWYFAFSVLVTLVWLYLEILRMMKRLRR
;
A
#
# COMPACT_ATOMS: atom_id res chain seq x y z
N MET A 1 6.34 7.61 -30.71
CA MET A 1 4.95 7.72 -31.17
C MET A 1 4.09 6.79 -30.30
N CYS A 2 3.57 7.30 -29.18
CA CYS A 2 2.70 6.54 -28.27
C CYS A 2 1.27 6.56 -28.82
N GLN A 3 0.78 5.40 -29.24
CA GLN A 3 -0.65 5.21 -29.52
C GLN A 3 -1.38 5.06 -28.18
N PRO A 4 -2.47 5.82 -27.92
CA PRO A 4 -3.29 5.61 -26.74
C PRO A 4 -4.03 4.28 -26.91
N THR A 5 -3.60 3.24 -26.20
CA THR A 5 -4.38 2.00 -26.10
C THR A 5 -5.59 2.27 -25.20
N PRO A 6 -6.73 1.57 -25.42
CA PRO A 6 -7.96 1.73 -24.63
C PRO A 6 -7.80 1.40 -23.12
N PHE A 7 -6.64 0.86 -22.74
CA PHE A 7 -6.26 0.57 -21.35
C PHE A 7 -5.73 1.81 -20.61
N SER A 8 -5.15 2.78 -21.33
CA SER A 8 -4.60 4.02 -20.75
C SER A 8 -5.68 4.93 -20.17
N SER A 9 -6.87 4.93 -20.78
CA SER A 9 -8.04 5.68 -20.30
C SER A 9 -8.67 5.09 -19.03
N LEU A 10 -8.61 3.77 -18.83
CA LEU A 10 -9.06 3.12 -17.58
C LEU A 10 -8.09 3.36 -16.42
N LEU A 11 -6.79 3.39 -16.70
CA LEU A 11 -5.77 3.67 -15.69
C LEU A 11 -5.76 5.13 -15.25
N THR A 12 -5.99 6.08 -16.17
CA THR A 12 -6.11 7.50 -15.80
C THR A 12 -7.39 7.77 -15.02
N SER A 13 -8.53 7.16 -15.38
CA SER A 13 -9.74 7.29 -14.58
C SER A 13 -9.59 6.66 -13.20
N MET A 14 -8.91 5.51 -13.08
CA MET A 14 -8.58 4.90 -11.78
C MET A 14 -7.65 5.78 -10.96
N ALA A 15 -6.55 6.29 -11.52
CA ALA A 15 -5.61 7.16 -10.81
C ALA A 15 -6.28 8.46 -10.32
N VAL A 16 -7.20 9.02 -11.11
CA VAL A 16 -8.00 10.18 -10.71
C VAL A 16 -8.97 9.81 -9.59
N LEU A 17 -9.66 8.67 -9.69
CA LEU A 17 -10.59 8.18 -8.67
C LEU A 17 -9.88 7.87 -7.34
N GLU A 18 -8.72 7.21 -7.39
CA GLU A 18 -7.89 6.95 -6.21
C GLU A 18 -7.36 8.24 -5.61
N GLY A 19 -6.80 9.15 -6.42
CA GLY A 19 -6.32 10.45 -5.94
C GLY A 19 -7.42 11.26 -5.26
N LEU A 20 -8.63 11.24 -5.81
CA LEU A 20 -9.80 11.94 -5.26
C LEU A 20 -10.31 11.24 -3.99
N ALA A 21 -10.32 9.91 -3.95
CA ALA A 21 -10.67 9.14 -2.75
C ALA A 21 -9.69 9.43 -1.60
N ILE A 22 -8.39 9.39 -1.87
CA ILE A 22 -7.34 9.70 -0.88
C ILE A 22 -7.41 11.16 -0.44
N GLY A 23 -7.67 12.09 -1.37
CA GLY A 23 -7.86 13.51 -1.08
C GLY A 23 -9.06 13.76 -0.16
N ALA A 24 -10.19 13.11 -0.44
CA ALA A 24 -11.39 13.20 0.39
C ALA A 24 -11.16 12.59 1.79
N ILE A 25 -10.49 11.44 1.87
CA ILE A 25 -10.09 10.83 3.15
C ILE A 25 -9.15 11.76 3.91
N SER A 26 -8.15 12.32 3.26
CA SER A 26 -7.17 13.21 3.90
C SER A 26 -7.83 14.49 4.40
N PHE A 27 -8.80 15.05 3.67
CA PHE A 27 -9.59 16.20 4.12
C PHE A 27 -10.43 15.87 5.36
N LEU A 28 -11.12 14.73 5.36
CA LEU A 28 -11.89 14.24 6.52
C LEU A 28 -11.00 14.00 7.75
N TYR A 29 -9.79 13.49 7.54
CA TYR A 29 -8.82 13.27 8.61
C TYR A 29 -8.21 14.58 9.12
N ASN A 30 -7.90 15.55 8.25
CA ASN A 30 -7.36 16.85 8.65
C ASN A 30 -8.38 17.66 9.46
N ALA A 31 -9.68 17.55 9.12
CA ALA A 31 -10.77 18.20 9.85
C ALA A 31 -10.90 17.71 11.30
N ARG A 32 -10.50 16.47 11.60
CA ARG A 32 -10.52 15.89 12.97
C ARG A 32 -9.16 15.88 13.66
N TYR A 33 -8.08 15.76 12.91
CA TYR A 33 -6.71 15.69 13.42
C TYR A 33 -5.81 16.60 12.58
N HIS A 34 -5.71 17.86 12.99
CA HIS A 34 -4.86 18.86 12.33
C HIS A 34 -3.42 18.36 12.19
N GLY A 35 -2.89 18.41 10.97
CA GLY A 35 -1.49 18.12 10.63
C GLY A 35 -1.11 16.64 10.53
N LEU A 36 -2.02 15.71 10.88
CA LEU A 36 -1.75 14.27 10.83
C LEU A 36 -1.47 13.75 9.40
N PRO A 37 -2.25 14.16 8.36
CA PRO A 37 -2.02 13.68 6.99
C PRO A 37 -0.66 14.08 6.44
N LEU A 38 -0.17 15.29 6.76
CA LEU A 38 1.12 15.78 6.28
C LEU A 38 2.28 14.98 6.88
N GLN A 39 2.22 14.67 8.17
CA GLN A 39 3.23 13.86 8.84
C GLN A 39 3.19 12.39 8.35
N ALA A 40 2.00 11.83 8.10
CA ALA A 40 1.86 10.51 7.50
C ALA A 40 2.47 10.46 6.10
N ALA A 41 2.19 11.46 5.25
CA ALA A 41 2.79 11.56 3.92
C ALA A 41 4.32 11.66 3.99
N ALA A 42 4.85 12.51 4.88
CA ALA A 42 6.30 12.62 5.09
C ALA A 42 6.93 11.28 5.54
N ALA A 43 6.25 10.55 6.42
CA ALA A 43 6.69 9.23 6.87
C ALA A 43 6.68 8.21 5.71
N THR A 44 5.63 8.18 4.88
CA THR A 44 5.57 7.32 3.69
C THR A 44 6.73 7.62 2.75
N PHE A 45 6.97 8.90 2.43
CA PHE A 45 8.10 9.29 1.59
C PHE A 45 9.45 8.89 2.19
N ALA A 46 9.62 9.04 3.50
CA ALA A 46 10.84 8.60 4.19
C ALA A 46 11.05 7.08 4.08
N VAL A 47 10.01 6.28 4.34
CA VAL A 47 10.07 4.81 4.26
C VAL A 47 10.36 4.37 2.83
N THR A 48 9.64 4.91 1.85
CA THR A 48 9.85 4.61 0.43
C THR A 48 11.25 5.01 -0.03
N ALA A 49 11.75 6.18 0.39
CA ALA A 49 13.11 6.61 0.05
C ALA A 49 14.15 5.66 0.65
N VAL A 50 14.00 5.24 1.91
CA VAL A 50 14.90 4.26 2.55
C VAL A 50 14.86 2.93 1.80
N CYS A 51 13.67 2.39 1.49
CA CYS A 51 13.55 1.18 0.67
C CYS A 51 14.25 1.31 -0.68
N PHE A 52 14.03 2.43 -1.38
CA PHE A 52 14.65 2.70 -2.66
C PHE A 52 16.19 2.77 -2.54
N PHE A 53 16.72 3.46 -1.53
CA PHE A 53 18.16 3.51 -1.28
C PHE A 53 18.74 2.13 -0.96
N LEU A 54 18.09 1.34 -0.11
CA LEU A 54 18.54 -0.02 0.24
C LEU A 54 18.56 -0.93 -0.99
N PHE A 55 17.53 -0.83 -1.83
CA PHE A 55 17.43 -1.57 -3.08
C PHE A 55 18.49 -1.11 -4.09
N ALA A 56 18.73 0.19 -4.22
CA ALA A 56 19.71 0.75 -5.15
C ALA A 56 21.16 0.35 -4.85
N ILE A 57 21.48 -0.01 -3.60
CA ILE A 57 22.83 -0.47 -3.21
C ILE A 57 22.99 -1.98 -3.48
N ASP A 58 22.00 -2.65 -4.09
CA ASP A 58 21.99 -4.09 -4.41
C ASP A 58 22.29 -4.97 -3.18
N ARG A 59 21.98 -4.46 -1.98
CA ARG A 59 22.25 -5.18 -0.70
C ARG A 59 21.21 -6.26 -0.40
N ILE A 60 20.07 -6.23 -1.08
CA ILE A 60 18.91 -7.08 -0.78
C ILE A 60 18.47 -7.76 -2.07
N GLU A 61 18.81 -9.04 -2.22
CA GLU A 61 18.26 -9.88 -3.27
C GLU A 61 16.86 -10.33 -2.87
N VAL A 62 15.87 -9.88 -3.64
CA VAL A 62 14.48 -10.34 -3.50
C VAL A 62 14.36 -11.67 -4.24
N THR A 63 14.24 -12.76 -3.49
CA THR A 63 14.05 -14.10 -4.05
C THR A 63 12.59 -14.34 -4.43
N GLU A 64 12.34 -15.26 -5.36
CA GLU A 64 10.97 -15.69 -5.71
C GLU A 64 10.20 -16.17 -4.47
N THR A 65 10.88 -16.87 -3.56
CA THR A 65 10.32 -17.31 -2.27
C THR A 65 9.95 -16.18 -1.32
N PHE A 66 10.53 -14.99 -1.45
CA PHE A 66 10.11 -13.80 -0.71
C PHE A 66 8.80 -13.24 -1.29
N ALA A 67 8.73 -13.09 -2.61
CA ALA A 67 7.54 -12.61 -3.29
C ALA A 67 6.31 -13.50 -3.02
N GLU A 68 6.48 -14.82 -3.04
CA GLU A 68 5.42 -15.78 -2.68
C GLU A 68 4.92 -15.59 -1.24
N LYS A 69 5.83 -15.41 -0.27
CA LYS A 69 5.46 -15.17 1.14
C LYS A 69 4.70 -13.86 1.30
N VAL A 70 5.11 -12.81 0.59
CA VAL A 70 4.41 -11.52 0.60
C VAL A 70 3.02 -11.67 0.00
N ALA A 71 2.87 -12.36 -1.13
CA ALA A 71 1.58 -12.62 -1.75
C ALA A 71 0.63 -13.40 -0.82
N ILE A 72 1.13 -14.45 -0.16
CA ILE A 72 0.36 -15.21 0.85
C ILE A 72 -0.03 -14.28 2.01
N GLY A 73 0.87 -13.42 2.47
CA GLY A 73 0.60 -12.43 3.51
C GLY A 73 -0.51 -11.45 3.12
N MET A 74 -0.54 -10.99 1.86
CA MET A 74 -1.59 -10.09 1.34
C MET A 74 -2.96 -10.78 1.35
N ILE A 75 -3.01 -12.02 0.86
CA ILE A 75 -4.23 -12.82 0.86
C ILE A 75 -4.69 -13.09 2.30
N GLY A 76 -3.77 -13.36 3.22
CA GLY A 76 -4.06 -13.54 4.63
C GLY A 76 -4.66 -12.28 5.27
N LEU A 77 -4.08 -11.10 5.00
CA LEU A 77 -4.62 -9.82 5.48
C LEU A 77 -6.01 -9.53 4.91
N LEU A 78 -6.21 -9.80 3.62
CA LEU A 78 -7.50 -9.65 2.96
C LEU A 78 -8.55 -10.57 3.60
N ALA A 79 -8.20 -11.82 3.87
CA ALA A 79 -9.07 -12.77 4.55
C ALA A 79 -9.45 -12.29 5.96
N LEU A 80 -8.50 -11.73 6.72
CA LEU A 80 -8.78 -11.14 8.04
C LEU A 80 -9.79 -9.99 7.94
N TYR A 81 -9.63 -9.09 6.98
CA TYR A 81 -10.60 -8.01 6.74
C TYR A 81 -11.97 -8.53 6.29
N LEU A 82 -12.01 -9.61 5.51
CA LEU A 82 -13.25 -10.24 5.05
C LEU A 82 -14.00 -10.91 6.21
N ILE A 83 -13.26 -11.60 7.09
CA ILE A 83 -13.79 -12.19 8.32
C ILE A 83 -14.36 -11.09 9.21
N GLU A 84 -13.60 -10.01 9.44
CA GLU A 84 -14.08 -8.87 10.22
C GLU A 84 -15.38 -8.29 9.65
N TRP A 85 -15.45 -8.13 8.33
CA TRP A 85 -16.65 -7.62 7.65
C TRP A 85 -17.84 -8.58 7.80
N GLY A 86 -17.62 -9.89 7.66
CA GLY A 86 -18.65 -10.91 7.89
C GLY A 86 -19.17 -10.94 9.33
N LEU A 87 -18.29 -10.83 10.33
CA LEU A 87 -18.69 -10.78 11.75
C LEU A 87 -19.47 -9.51 12.07
N ARG A 88 -19.14 -8.37 11.44
CA ARG A 88 -19.90 -7.12 11.56
C ARG A 88 -21.33 -7.26 11.04
N LEU A 89 -21.53 -7.96 9.92
CA LEU A 89 -22.87 -8.23 9.36
C LEU A 89 -23.70 -9.16 10.27
N ALA A 90 -23.05 -10.08 10.98
CA ALA A 90 -23.68 -10.96 11.96
C ALA A 90 -24.05 -10.27 13.29
N GLY A 91 -23.81 -8.95 13.42
CA GLY A 91 -24.14 -8.18 14.62
C GLY A 91 -23.21 -8.43 15.81
N VAL A 92 -22.13 -9.20 15.62
CA VAL A 92 -21.11 -9.39 16.66
C VAL A 92 -20.24 -8.14 16.72
N PRO A 93 -20.08 -7.47 17.88
CA PRO A 93 -19.22 -6.30 18.03
C PRO A 93 -17.73 -6.68 18.02
N PHE A 94 -17.31 -7.58 17.13
CA PHE A 94 -15.90 -7.91 16.90
C PHE A 94 -15.13 -6.68 16.36
N GLY A 95 -15.84 -5.79 15.67
CA GLY A 95 -15.30 -4.54 15.12
C GLY A 95 -14.80 -3.52 16.16
N THR A 96 -15.17 -3.63 17.44
CA THR A 96 -14.61 -2.77 18.50
C THR A 96 -13.29 -3.33 19.04
N ALA A 97 -13.06 -4.65 19.04
CA ALA A 97 -11.80 -5.24 19.49
C ALA A 97 -10.62 -4.97 18.53
N MET A 98 -10.87 -4.94 17.21
CA MET A 98 -9.88 -4.51 16.20
C MET A 98 -9.70 -2.99 16.11
N ASP A 99 -10.69 -2.18 16.52
CA ASP A 99 -10.59 -0.71 16.50
C ASP A 99 -10.14 -0.08 17.84
N GLN A 100 -10.20 -0.83 18.95
CA GLN A 100 -9.91 -0.32 20.31
C GLN A 100 -8.88 -1.15 21.11
N GLY A 101 -8.32 -2.23 20.55
CA GLY A 101 -7.38 -3.12 21.24
C GLY A 101 -5.99 -3.22 20.60
N VAL A 102 -5.03 -3.75 21.37
CA VAL A 102 -3.66 -4.08 20.93
C VAL A 102 -3.65 -4.90 19.63
N PHE A 103 -4.65 -5.75 19.43
CA PHE A 103 -4.80 -6.56 18.23
C PHE A 103 -4.90 -5.73 16.95
N GLY A 104 -5.64 -4.61 16.99
CA GLY A 104 -5.71 -3.69 15.86
C GLY A 104 -4.34 -3.14 15.52
N PHE A 105 -3.62 -2.63 16.52
CA PHE A 105 -2.27 -2.09 16.36
C PHE A 105 -1.32 -3.10 15.73
N VAL A 106 -1.35 -4.37 16.19
CA VAL A 106 -0.54 -5.45 15.63
C VAL A 106 -0.88 -5.72 14.17
N VAL A 107 -2.17 -5.84 13.82
CA VAL A 107 -2.60 -6.08 12.42
C VAL A 107 -2.14 -4.95 11.50
N ASN A 108 -2.24 -3.71 11.95
CA ASN A 108 -1.80 -2.54 11.18
C ASN A 108 -0.27 -2.49 11.05
N ALA A 109 0.47 -2.80 12.11
CA ALA A 109 1.93 -2.93 12.04
C ALA A 109 2.37 -4.03 11.08
N VAL A 110 1.68 -5.18 11.09
CA VAL A 110 1.91 -6.27 10.11
C VAL A 110 1.60 -5.81 8.70
N ALA A 111 0.49 -5.09 8.49
CA ALA A 111 0.13 -4.53 7.19
C ALA A 111 1.16 -3.51 6.69
N ILE A 112 1.73 -2.67 7.55
CA ILE A 112 2.83 -1.75 7.18
C ILE A 112 4.07 -2.56 6.75
N GLY A 113 4.48 -3.56 7.54
CA GLY A 113 5.60 -4.43 7.20
C GLY A 113 5.39 -5.18 5.88
N LEU A 114 4.16 -5.61 5.63
CA LEU A 114 3.76 -6.26 4.39
C LEU A 114 3.78 -5.29 3.21
N ALA A 115 3.26 -4.07 3.36
CA ALA A 115 3.29 -3.04 2.33
C ALA A 115 4.73 -2.64 1.95
N ILE A 116 5.63 -2.54 2.95
CA ILE A 116 7.06 -2.35 2.73
C ILE A 116 7.65 -3.54 1.93
N SER A 117 7.23 -4.76 2.25
CA SER A 117 7.69 -5.97 1.57
C SER A 117 7.17 -6.04 0.12
N CYS A 118 5.92 -5.65 -0.13
CA CYS A 118 5.37 -5.45 -1.47
C CYS A 118 6.20 -4.43 -2.26
N LEU A 119 6.60 -3.33 -1.63
CA LEU A 119 7.41 -2.31 -2.29
C LEU A 119 8.77 -2.86 -2.75
N PHE A 120 9.40 -3.74 -1.96
CA PHE A 120 10.61 -4.45 -2.38
C PHE A 120 10.36 -5.39 -3.56
N VAL A 121 9.24 -6.13 -3.56
CA VAL A 121 8.85 -7.00 -4.68
C VAL A 121 8.61 -6.16 -5.95
N ASP A 122 7.90 -5.05 -5.84
CA ASP A 122 7.64 -4.14 -6.96
C ASP A 122 8.97 -3.65 -7.60
N PHE A 123 9.95 -3.27 -6.77
CA PHE A 123 11.27 -2.86 -7.27
C PHE A 123 12.06 -4.00 -7.93
N ALA A 124 11.97 -5.22 -7.38
CA ALA A 124 12.60 -6.40 -7.96
C ALA A 124 12.02 -6.75 -9.33
N GLU A 125 10.70 -6.65 -9.49
CA GLU A 125 10.04 -6.87 -10.77
C GLU A 125 10.45 -5.81 -11.82
N ILE A 126 10.57 -4.55 -11.41
CA ILE A 126 11.07 -3.46 -12.28
C ILE A 126 12.48 -3.74 -12.77
N GLU A 127 13.37 -4.20 -11.91
CA GLU A 127 14.77 -4.51 -12.28
C GLU A 127 14.84 -5.73 -13.21
N SER A 128 14.04 -6.76 -12.94
CA SER A 128 13.91 -7.93 -13.82
C SER A 128 13.37 -7.54 -15.21
N ALA A 129 12.38 -6.65 -15.25
CA ALA A 129 11.81 -6.12 -16.49
C ALA A 129 12.81 -5.28 -17.28
N ARG A 130 13.64 -4.48 -16.61
CA ARG A 130 14.74 -3.72 -17.22
C ARG A 130 15.75 -4.65 -17.88
N LYS A 131 16.17 -5.71 -17.18
CA LYS A 131 17.11 -6.74 -17.71
C LYS A 131 16.53 -7.46 -18.92
N SER A 132 15.22 -7.71 -18.90
CA SER A 132 14.50 -8.43 -19.96
C SER A 132 14.13 -7.57 -21.18
N LYS A 133 14.46 -6.25 -21.18
CA LYS A 133 14.12 -5.27 -22.24
C LYS A 133 12.65 -5.38 -22.70
N LEU A 134 11.72 -5.48 -21.74
CA LEU A 134 10.29 -5.61 -22.04
C LEU A 134 9.74 -4.35 -22.74
N SER A 135 8.69 -4.55 -23.53
CA SER A 135 8.00 -3.49 -24.30
C SER A 135 7.49 -2.36 -23.41
N ALA A 136 7.49 -1.12 -23.92
CA ALA A 136 7.06 0.11 -23.22
C ALA A 136 5.64 0.05 -22.59
N LYS A 137 4.81 -0.93 -22.96
CA LYS A 137 3.50 -1.16 -22.33
C LYS A 137 3.61 -1.69 -20.90
N THR A 138 4.69 -2.41 -20.56
CA THR A 138 4.87 -3.03 -19.25
C THR A 138 5.40 -2.04 -18.21
N GLU A 139 6.16 -1.02 -18.63
CA GLU A 139 6.68 0.03 -17.74
C GLU A 139 5.56 0.76 -16.97
N TRP A 140 4.45 1.07 -17.66
CA TRP A 140 3.29 1.71 -17.05
C TRP A 140 2.58 0.83 -16.01
N TYR A 141 2.60 -0.50 -16.20
CA TYR A 141 2.01 -1.43 -15.24
C TYR A 141 2.81 -1.49 -13.93
N PHE A 142 4.15 -1.53 -14.03
CA PHE A 142 5.00 -1.49 -12.85
C PHE A 142 4.90 -0.17 -12.09
N ALA A 143 4.82 0.96 -12.80
CA ALA A 143 4.60 2.26 -12.18
C ALA A 143 3.25 2.31 -11.43
N PHE A 144 2.21 1.69 -11.97
CA PHE A 144 0.91 1.57 -11.30
C PHE A 144 0.98 0.70 -10.04
N SER A 145 1.65 -0.46 -10.10
CA SER A 145 1.84 -1.33 -8.92
C SER A 145 2.50 -0.59 -7.76
N VAL A 146 3.62 0.09 -8.04
CA VAL A 146 4.34 0.91 -7.06
C VAL A 146 3.44 2.00 -6.48
N LEU A 147 2.62 2.66 -7.31
CA LEU A 147 1.70 3.71 -6.85
C LEU A 147 0.65 3.14 -5.90
N VAL A 148 0.04 2.01 -6.24
CA VAL A 148 -0.95 1.34 -5.38
C VAL A 148 -0.33 0.94 -4.05
N THR A 149 0.87 0.36 -4.06
CA THR A 149 1.61 0.01 -2.84
C THR A 149 1.94 1.25 -2.01
N LEU A 150 2.33 2.36 -2.63
CA LEU A 150 2.62 3.63 -1.97
C LEU A 150 1.38 4.23 -1.28
N VAL A 151 0.24 4.22 -1.98
CA VAL A 151 -1.05 4.66 -1.46
C VAL A 151 -1.48 3.78 -0.29
N TRP A 152 -1.34 2.47 -0.43
CA TRP A 152 -1.71 1.53 0.62
C TRP A 152 -0.85 1.73 1.88
N LEU A 153 0.46 1.87 1.72
CA LEU A 153 1.39 2.20 2.81
C LEU A 153 1.00 3.51 3.51
N TYR A 154 0.62 4.55 2.75
CA TYR A 154 0.13 5.81 3.31
C TYR A 154 -1.12 5.61 4.17
N LEU A 155 -2.13 4.88 3.69
CA LEU A 155 -3.36 4.63 4.44
C LEU A 155 -3.08 3.85 5.74
N GLU A 156 -2.14 2.91 5.69
CA GLU A 156 -1.80 2.10 6.85
C GLU A 156 -1.04 2.92 7.91
N ILE A 157 -0.07 3.75 7.51
CA ILE A 157 0.64 4.71 8.38
C ILE A 157 -0.34 5.72 8.98
N LEU A 158 -1.23 6.29 8.17
CA LEU A 158 -2.27 7.22 8.64
C LEU A 158 -3.13 6.55 9.71
N ARG A 159 -3.53 5.28 9.50
CA ARG A 159 -4.34 4.51 10.45
C ARG A 159 -3.56 4.17 11.72
N MET A 160 -2.25 3.91 11.63
CA MET A 160 -1.36 3.73 12.79
C MET A 160 -1.29 4.99 13.65
N MET A 161 -1.00 6.13 13.01
CA MET A 161 -0.87 7.42 13.68
C MET A 161 -2.18 7.87 14.34
N LYS A 162 -3.31 7.60 13.69
CA LYS A 162 -4.64 7.84 14.26
C LYS A 162 -4.85 7.08 15.57
N ARG A 163 -4.37 5.83 15.65
CA ARG A 163 -4.49 4.99 16.85
C ARG A 163 -3.58 5.45 17.98
N LEU A 164 -2.38 5.93 17.64
CA LEU A 164 -1.44 6.46 18.63
C LEU A 164 -1.91 7.78 19.27
N ARG A 165 -2.69 8.58 18.54
CA ARG A 165 -3.20 9.90 18.98
C ARG A 165 -4.62 9.85 19.56
N ARG A 166 -5.24 8.67 19.65
CA ARG A 166 -6.57 8.46 20.21
C ARG A 166 -6.55 8.45 21.73
#